data_AF-A0A7S1N0C8-F1
#
_entry.id   AF-A0A7S1N0C8-F1
#
_cell.length_a   1.000
_cell.length_b   1.000
_cell.length_c   1.000
_cell.angle_alpha   90.00
_cell.angle_beta   90.00
_cell.angle_gamma   90.00
#
_symmetry.space_group_name_H-M   'P 1'
#
loop_
_entity.id
_entity.type
_entity.pdbx_description
1 polymer ?
#
loop_
_entity_poly.entity_id
_entity_poly.type
_entity_poly.pdbx_seq_one_letter_code
_entity_poly.pdbx_strand_id
1 'polypeptide(L)'
;VKHYEFMQDYRVHLMYKDGQTCEKVPYFCLPADRLTEVIAPSCYSCFDYVNALADVVVGYMGVPFEGPDVPMTKHFQYVTVRNETGREIWDMLRGTGRLVEEATTRSGQREAFVGQTLETDDDVQLGLKKSNPLPRWVGNILADLLEKVGPKGLEFAAYSIDYHVLRNFLLTYRKLGKERTFRHMPSSAKKIVEQYWDVVEPRLALRAGGSTKTEW
;
A
#
# COMPACT_ATOMS: atom_id res chain seq x y z
N VAL A 1 20.87 6.57 -1.05
CA VAL A 1 19.85 5.62 -1.54
C VAL A 1 19.73 5.76 -3.06
N LYS A 2 19.67 4.64 -3.79
CA LYS A 2 19.43 4.57 -5.24
C LYS A 2 17.98 4.19 -5.54
N HIS A 3 17.45 3.20 -4.82
CA HIS A 3 16.06 2.76 -4.89
C HIS A 3 15.54 2.52 -3.48
N TYR A 4 14.24 2.62 -3.28
CA TYR A 4 13.58 2.18 -2.06
C TYR A 4 12.21 1.61 -2.38
N GLU A 5 11.71 0.72 -1.52
CA GLU A 5 10.38 0.12 -1.69
C GLU A 5 9.72 -0.17 -0.35
N PHE A 6 8.40 -0.03 -0.29
CA PHE A 6 7.58 -0.43 0.86
C PHE A 6 7.21 -1.91 0.70
N MET A 7 7.95 -2.80 1.35
CA MET A 7 7.88 -4.25 1.15
C MET A 7 6.80 -4.93 2.01
N GLN A 8 6.44 -6.15 1.63
CA GLN A 8 5.35 -6.95 2.22
C GLN A 8 5.67 -7.43 3.64
N ASP A 9 6.92 -7.31 4.10
CA ASP A 9 7.39 -7.64 5.44
C ASP A 9 7.29 -6.46 6.44
N TYR A 10 6.47 -5.46 6.12
CA TYR A 10 6.25 -4.27 6.96
C TYR A 10 7.51 -3.40 7.18
N ARG A 11 8.44 -3.41 6.20
CA ARG A 11 9.66 -2.61 6.21
C ARG A 11 9.84 -1.85 4.90
N VAL A 12 10.42 -0.66 4.99
CA VAL A 12 10.98 0.05 3.83
C VAL A 12 12.36 -0.54 3.58
N HIS A 13 12.59 -1.05 2.38
CA HIS A 13 13.89 -1.55 1.95
C HIS A 13 14.57 -0.45 1.14
N LEU A 14 15.75 0.01 1.57
CA LEU A 14 16.52 1.07 0.93
C LEU A 14 17.79 0.48 0.31
N MET A 15 17.82 0.40 -1.02
CA MET A 15 18.98 -0.06 -1.78
C MET A 15 19.93 1.11 -2.05
N TYR A 16 21.20 0.95 -1.68
CA TYR A 16 22.23 1.97 -1.89
C TYR A 16 22.87 1.88 -3.28
N LYS A 17 23.71 2.87 -3.61
CA LYS A 17 24.32 3.00 -4.94
C LYS A 17 25.33 1.89 -5.25
N ASP A 18 25.84 1.22 -4.22
CA ASP A 18 26.72 0.05 -4.35
C ASP A 18 25.99 -1.19 -4.91
N GLY A 19 24.65 -1.18 -4.93
CA GLY A 19 23.82 -2.29 -5.40
C GLY A 19 23.88 -3.54 -4.53
N GLN A 20 24.52 -3.47 -3.36
CA GLN A 20 24.70 -4.59 -2.43
C GLN A 20 24.09 -4.28 -1.06
N THR A 21 24.21 -3.03 -0.59
CA THR A 21 23.70 -2.64 0.72
C THR A 21 22.21 -2.37 0.62
N CYS A 22 21.42 -3.16 1.37
CA CYS A 22 19.99 -2.96 1.56
C CYS A 22 19.70 -2.71 3.04
N GLU A 23 19.40 -1.47 3.41
CA GLU A 23 18.92 -1.16 4.75
C GLU A 23 17.42 -1.46 4.84
N LYS A 24 16.97 -2.15 5.88
CA LYS A 24 15.55 -2.44 6.11
C LYS A 24 15.06 -1.69 7.35
N VAL A 25 14.12 -0.78 7.17
CA VAL A 25 13.58 0.07 8.24
C VAL A 25 12.10 -0.26 8.45
N PRO A 26 11.69 -0.80 9.61
CA PRO A 26 10.28 -1.07 9.92
C PRO A 26 9.41 0.18 9.82
N TYR A 27 8.18 0.05 9.31
CA TYR A 27 7.25 1.17 9.15
C TYR A 27 7.01 1.93 10.44
N PHE A 28 6.89 1.21 11.55
CA PHE A 28 6.64 1.75 12.89
C PHE A 28 7.83 2.54 13.48
N CYS A 29 9.00 2.49 12.82
CA CYS A 29 10.18 3.29 13.16
C CYS A 29 10.24 4.60 12.38
N LEU A 30 9.30 4.85 11.45
CA LEU A 30 9.23 6.08 10.67
C LEU A 30 8.38 7.14 11.41
N PRO A 31 8.75 8.43 11.33
CA PRO A 31 7.99 9.51 11.93
C PRO A 31 6.79 9.89 11.05
N ALA A 32 5.74 9.06 11.04
CA ALA A 32 4.59 9.20 10.15
C ALA A 32 3.93 10.60 10.21
N ASP A 33 3.86 11.23 11.40
CA ASP A 33 3.31 12.58 11.59
C ASP A 33 4.10 13.69 10.90
N ARG A 34 5.36 13.45 10.57
CA ARG A 34 6.22 14.37 9.81
C ARG A 34 6.30 14.03 8.32
N LEU A 35 5.61 12.98 7.89
CA LEU A 35 5.68 12.44 6.52
C LEU A 35 4.37 12.57 5.74
N THR A 36 3.33 13.19 6.32
CA THR A 36 2.01 13.35 5.69
C THR A 36 2.06 14.13 4.37
N GLU A 37 3.04 15.03 4.20
CA GLU A 37 3.23 15.87 3.00
C GLU A 37 4.16 15.25 1.95
N VAL A 38 4.72 14.05 2.18
CA VAL A 38 5.60 13.38 1.21
C VAL A 38 4.82 12.83 0.02
N ILE A 39 3.59 12.37 0.25
CA ILE A 39 2.71 11.84 -0.78
C ILE A 39 1.98 13.01 -1.45
N ALA A 40 2.05 13.08 -2.78
CA ALA A 40 1.40 14.14 -3.53
C ALA A 40 -0.14 14.08 -3.40
N PRO A 41 -0.86 15.22 -3.40
CA PRO A 41 -2.32 15.24 -3.33
C PRO A 41 -3.04 14.43 -4.43
N SER A 42 -2.46 14.35 -5.62
CA SER A 42 -2.97 13.50 -6.70
C SER A 42 -2.94 12.01 -6.34
N CYS A 43 -1.89 11.56 -5.63
CA CYS A 43 -1.80 10.19 -5.15
C CYS A 43 -2.84 9.88 -4.06
N TYR A 44 -3.20 10.87 -3.23
CA TYR A 44 -4.31 10.76 -2.27
C TYR A 44 -5.70 10.81 -2.91
N SER A 45 -5.79 11.05 -4.21
CA SER A 45 -7.04 11.04 -4.99
C SER A 45 -7.03 10.01 -6.12
N CYS A 46 -6.02 9.15 -6.18
CA CYS A 46 -5.92 8.06 -7.13
C CYS A 46 -6.73 6.85 -6.66
N PHE A 47 -7.49 6.21 -7.56
CA PHE A 47 -8.22 4.98 -7.28
C PHE A 47 -7.82 3.84 -8.22
N ASP A 48 -6.70 3.97 -8.92
CA ASP A 48 -6.23 3.03 -9.94
C ASP A 48 -4.91 2.33 -9.53
N TYR A 49 -4.90 1.75 -8.34
CA TYR A 49 -3.69 1.15 -7.76
C TYR A 49 -3.18 -0.06 -8.57
N VAL A 50 -4.05 -0.70 -9.35
CA VAL A 50 -3.75 -1.88 -10.16
C VAL A 50 -3.53 -1.56 -11.64
N ASN A 51 -3.50 -0.28 -12.03
CA ASN A 51 -3.36 0.18 -13.41
C ASN A 51 -4.32 -0.54 -14.37
N ALA A 52 -5.62 -0.28 -14.18
CA ALA A 52 -6.71 -1.07 -14.74
C ALA A 52 -6.82 -1.00 -16.26
N LEU A 53 -6.26 0.03 -16.89
CA LEU A 53 -6.31 0.26 -18.33
C LEU A 53 -5.09 -0.27 -19.10
N ALA A 54 -4.08 -0.79 -18.41
CA ALA A 54 -2.91 -1.39 -19.07
C ALA A 54 -3.23 -2.77 -19.67
N ASP A 55 -2.41 -3.23 -20.60
CA ASP A 55 -2.48 -4.59 -21.16
C ASP A 55 -1.76 -5.60 -20.25
N VAL A 56 -0.61 -5.20 -19.71
CA VAL A 56 0.20 -5.94 -18.73
C VAL A 56 0.58 -5.01 -17.59
N VAL A 57 0.44 -5.48 -16.35
CA VAL A 57 0.87 -4.77 -15.14
C VAL A 57 1.89 -5.62 -14.41
N VAL A 58 3.03 -5.03 -14.07
CA VAL A 58 4.11 -5.68 -13.31
C VAL A 58 4.33 -4.86 -12.04
N GLY A 59 4.34 -5.54 -10.90
CA GLY A 59 4.59 -4.94 -9.59
C GLY A 59 5.07 -5.99 -8.61
N TYR A 60 4.80 -5.81 -7.32
CA TYR A 60 5.21 -6.77 -6.28
C TYR A 60 4.13 -7.05 -5.22
N MET A 61 3.06 -6.24 -5.15
CA MET A 61 2.06 -6.32 -4.07
C MET A 61 1.41 -7.71 -3.91
N GLY A 62 1.29 -8.48 -4.99
CA GLY A 62 0.69 -9.82 -4.99
C GLY A 62 1.66 -10.97 -4.71
N VAL A 63 2.95 -10.68 -4.48
CA VAL A 63 3.96 -11.68 -4.16
C VAL A 63 4.14 -11.73 -2.64
N PRO A 64 4.04 -12.92 -2.00
CA PRO A 64 4.43 -13.06 -0.59
C PRO A 64 5.90 -12.67 -0.39
N PHE A 65 6.23 -12.15 0.78
CA PHE A 65 7.63 -11.92 1.12
C PHE A 65 8.41 -13.24 1.11
N GLU A 66 9.48 -13.32 0.31
CA GLU A 66 10.26 -14.55 0.12
C GLU A 66 11.30 -14.80 1.22
N GLY A 67 11.44 -13.88 2.16
CA GLY A 67 12.30 -14.03 3.33
C GLY A 67 13.40 -12.97 3.42
N PRO A 68 14.02 -12.85 4.62
CA PRO A 68 14.95 -11.76 4.93
C PRO A 68 16.26 -11.81 4.10
N ASP A 69 16.65 -12.99 3.62
CA ASP A 69 17.89 -13.20 2.89
C ASP A 69 17.74 -13.00 1.38
N VAL A 70 16.50 -12.84 0.88
CA VAL A 70 16.24 -12.55 -0.53
C VAL A 70 16.29 -11.04 -0.74
N PRO A 71 17.27 -10.51 -1.52
CA PRO A 71 17.32 -9.08 -1.81
C PRO A 71 16.19 -8.70 -2.77
N MET A 72 15.77 -7.43 -2.72
CA MET A 72 14.75 -6.86 -3.61
C MET A 72 15.00 -7.16 -5.10
N THR A 73 16.26 -7.23 -5.52
CA THR A 73 16.67 -7.50 -6.91
C THR A 73 16.49 -8.95 -7.36
N LYS A 74 16.13 -9.86 -6.45
CA LYS A 74 15.89 -11.29 -6.71
C LYS A 74 14.50 -11.76 -6.33
N HIS A 75 13.66 -10.84 -5.83
CA HIS A 75 12.31 -11.16 -5.44
C HIS A 75 11.44 -11.40 -6.70
N PHE A 76 10.53 -12.37 -6.64
CA PHE A 76 9.48 -12.53 -7.63
C PHE A 76 8.69 -11.22 -7.75
N GLN A 77 8.19 -10.98 -8.96
CA GLN A 77 7.30 -9.88 -9.29
C GLN A 77 5.89 -10.43 -9.51
N TYR A 78 4.89 -9.61 -9.19
CA TYR A 78 3.49 -9.90 -9.45
C TYR A 78 3.11 -9.36 -10.83
N VAL A 79 2.52 -10.21 -11.66
CA VAL A 79 2.12 -9.86 -13.02
C VAL A 79 0.63 -10.08 -13.20
N THR A 80 -0.04 -9.09 -13.78
CA THR A 80 -1.43 -9.20 -14.25
C THR A 80 -1.47 -8.99 -15.76
N VAL A 81 -1.83 -10.05 -16.49
CA VAL A 81 -2.12 -9.98 -17.93
C VAL A 81 -3.62 -9.77 -18.11
N ARG A 82 -4.02 -8.66 -18.73
CA ARG A 82 -5.42 -8.17 -18.68
C ARG A 82 -6.24 -8.50 -19.93
N ASN A 83 -5.61 -8.62 -21.09
CA ASN A 83 -6.27 -8.83 -22.37
C ASN A 83 -5.39 -9.61 -23.35
N GLU A 84 -5.87 -9.79 -24.58
CA GLU A 84 -5.17 -10.53 -25.64
C GLU A 84 -3.86 -9.86 -26.04
N THR A 85 -3.84 -8.53 -26.19
CA THR A 85 -2.61 -7.77 -26.46
C THR A 85 -1.56 -7.98 -25.35
N GLY A 86 -1.98 -7.96 -24.09
CA GLY A 86 -1.10 -8.26 -22.97
C GLY A 86 -0.61 -9.70 -22.97
N ARG A 87 -1.44 -10.64 -23.44
CA ARG A 87 -1.05 -12.05 -23.60
C ARG A 87 0.03 -12.20 -24.66
N GLU A 88 -0.11 -11.53 -25.81
CA GLU A 88 0.91 -11.51 -26.87
C GLU A 88 2.24 -10.97 -26.35
N ILE A 89 2.23 -9.87 -25.60
CA ILE A 89 3.42 -9.32 -24.95
C ILE A 89 4.07 -10.35 -24.02
N TRP A 90 3.26 -11.01 -23.19
CA TRP A 90 3.76 -11.98 -22.23
C TRP A 90 4.33 -13.24 -22.91
N ASP A 91 3.70 -13.72 -23.97
CA ASP A 91 4.16 -14.90 -24.72
C ASP A 91 5.45 -14.61 -25.50
N MET A 92 5.66 -13.37 -25.98
CA MET A 92 6.96 -12.94 -26.49
C MET A 92 8.07 -13.05 -25.43
N LEU A 93 7.79 -12.63 -24.18
CA LEU A 93 8.75 -12.75 -23.08
C LEU A 93 9.02 -14.21 -22.73
N ARG A 94 8.00 -15.08 -22.71
CA ARG A 94 8.18 -16.52 -22.53
C ARG A 94 9.08 -17.12 -23.61
N GLY A 95 8.92 -16.69 -24.85
CA GLY A 95 9.75 -17.10 -25.98
C GLY A 95 11.24 -16.80 -25.82
N THR A 96 11.62 -15.86 -24.92
CA THR A 96 13.03 -15.58 -24.62
C THR A 96 13.70 -16.65 -23.76
N GLY A 97 12.93 -17.50 -23.08
CA GLY A 97 13.45 -18.49 -22.12
C GLY A 97 14.05 -17.88 -20.84
N ARG A 98 13.81 -16.59 -20.57
CA ARG A 98 14.39 -15.87 -19.41
C ARG A 98 13.41 -15.68 -18.25
N LEU A 99 12.16 -16.10 -18.40
CA LEU A 99 11.15 -15.99 -17.36
C LEU A 99 11.14 -17.24 -16.47
N VAL A 100 11.03 -17.01 -15.17
CA VAL A 100 10.63 -18.01 -14.19
C VAL A 100 9.25 -17.60 -13.68
N GLU A 101 8.27 -18.48 -13.84
CA GLU A 101 6.88 -18.23 -13.46
C GLU A 101 6.45 -19.20 -12.36
N GLU A 102 5.76 -18.67 -11.36
CA GLU A 102 5.19 -19.43 -10.24
C GLU A 102 3.72 -19.05 -10.07
N ALA A 103 2.93 -19.98 -9.55
CA ALA A 103 1.51 -19.72 -9.28
C ALA A 103 1.35 -18.68 -8.16
N THR A 104 0.34 -17.81 -8.30
CA THR A 104 -0.01 -16.87 -7.24
C THR A 104 -0.56 -17.62 -6.03
N THR A 105 -0.33 -17.06 -4.85
CA THR A 105 -0.82 -17.62 -3.58
C THR A 105 -1.68 -16.60 -2.84
N ARG A 106 -2.54 -17.10 -1.95
CA ARG A 106 -3.44 -16.28 -1.13
C ARG A 106 -3.65 -16.93 0.22
N SER A 107 -3.36 -16.21 1.31
CA SER A 107 -3.59 -16.70 2.66
C SER A 107 -3.70 -15.57 3.68
N GLY A 108 -4.34 -15.84 4.81
CA GLY A 108 -4.56 -14.88 5.89
C GLY A 108 -5.91 -14.15 5.77
N GLN A 109 -6.12 -13.15 6.63
CA GLN A 109 -7.30 -12.29 6.64
C GLN A 109 -6.84 -10.84 6.71
N ARG A 110 -7.42 -9.98 5.88
CA ARG A 110 -6.98 -8.59 5.72
C ARG A 110 -7.83 -7.59 6.49
N GLU A 111 -9.06 -7.93 6.80
CA GLU A 111 -10.12 -6.99 7.21
C GLU A 111 -9.70 -6.21 8.47
N ALA A 112 -9.16 -6.91 9.48
CA ALA A 112 -8.64 -6.28 10.70
C ALA A 112 -7.42 -5.39 10.45
N PHE A 113 -6.51 -5.82 9.56
CA PHE A 113 -5.34 -5.03 9.16
C PHE A 113 -5.76 -3.75 8.43
N VAL A 114 -6.72 -3.84 7.51
CA VAL A 114 -7.28 -2.67 6.80
C VAL A 114 -7.84 -1.66 7.78
N GLY A 115 -8.70 -2.10 8.71
CA GLY A 115 -9.31 -1.22 9.70
C GLY A 115 -8.28 -0.52 10.58
N GLN A 116 -7.36 -1.29 11.19
CA GLN A 116 -6.35 -0.73 12.09
C GLN A 116 -5.39 0.23 11.38
N THR A 117 -4.95 -0.11 10.16
CA THR A 117 -4.08 0.76 9.36
C THR A 117 -4.81 2.04 8.98
N LEU A 118 -6.07 1.95 8.55
CA LEU A 118 -6.88 3.11 8.19
C LEU A 118 -7.06 4.07 9.37
N GLU A 119 -7.45 3.55 10.55
CA GLU A 119 -7.63 4.39 11.75
C GLU A 119 -6.33 5.08 12.17
N THR A 120 -5.22 4.35 12.13
CA THR A 120 -3.91 4.89 12.53
C THR A 120 -3.44 5.97 11.57
N ASP A 121 -3.55 5.74 10.26
CA ASP A 121 -3.17 6.73 9.25
C ASP A 121 -4.10 7.95 9.32
N ASP A 122 -5.41 7.76 9.44
CA ASP A 122 -6.38 8.86 9.50
C ASP A 122 -6.17 9.77 10.73
N ASP A 123 -5.90 9.18 11.90
CA ASP A 123 -5.58 9.94 13.11
C ASP A 123 -4.30 10.79 12.94
N VAL A 124 -3.30 10.26 12.23
CA VAL A 124 -2.06 10.99 11.92
C VAL A 124 -2.31 12.11 10.90
N GLN A 125 -3.06 11.83 9.83
CA GLN A 125 -3.43 12.82 8.80
C GLN A 125 -4.25 13.98 9.38
N LEU A 126 -5.09 13.71 10.39
CA LEU A 126 -5.88 14.72 11.10
C LEU A 126 -5.12 15.40 12.26
N GLY A 127 -3.88 14.99 12.54
CA GLY A 127 -3.09 15.52 13.66
C GLY A 127 -3.67 15.16 15.04
N LEU A 128 -4.53 14.14 15.13
CA LEU A 128 -5.14 13.66 16.38
C LEU A 128 -4.16 12.83 17.20
N LYS A 129 -3.22 12.15 16.54
CA LYS A 129 -2.13 11.40 17.17
C LYS A 129 -0.80 11.83 16.59
N LYS A 130 0.18 12.05 17.46
CA LYS A 130 1.58 12.14 17.05
C LYS A 130 2.12 10.73 16.85
N SER A 131 2.94 10.54 15.82
CA SER A 131 3.69 9.31 15.70
C SER A 131 4.80 9.32 16.75
N ASN A 132 4.92 8.24 17.52
CA ASN A 132 6.05 8.00 18.40
C ASN A 132 6.84 6.84 17.78
N PRO A 133 7.86 7.11 16.95
CA PRO A 133 8.63 6.06 16.29
C PRO A 133 9.18 5.07 17.30
N LEU A 134 8.95 3.79 17.04
CA LEU A 134 9.50 2.74 17.88
C LEU A 134 11.03 2.65 17.71
N PRO A 135 11.77 2.25 18.76
CA PRO A 135 13.17 1.88 18.61
C PRO A 135 13.32 0.75 17.58
N ARG A 136 14.38 0.78 16.77
CA ARG A 136 14.57 -0.15 15.65
C ARG A 136 14.46 -1.63 16.02
N TRP A 137 14.96 -2.02 17.20
CA TRP A 137 14.88 -3.42 17.64
C TRP A 137 13.43 -3.84 17.93
N VAL A 138 12.63 -2.97 18.55
CA VAL A 138 11.19 -3.21 18.80
C VAL A 138 10.43 -3.29 17.48
N GLY A 139 10.68 -2.33 16.58
CA GLY A 139 10.02 -2.30 15.29
C GLY A 139 10.31 -3.52 14.43
N ASN A 140 11.53 -4.09 14.51
CA ASN A 140 11.87 -5.32 13.80
C ASN A 140 11.12 -6.53 14.36
N ILE A 141 11.01 -6.68 15.68
CA ILE A 141 10.23 -7.77 16.29
C ILE A 141 8.76 -7.68 15.86
N LEU A 142 8.19 -6.47 15.88
CA LEU A 142 6.81 -6.25 15.46
C LEU A 142 6.61 -6.56 13.97
N ALA A 143 7.52 -6.13 13.10
CA ALA A 143 7.46 -6.43 11.68
C ALA A 143 7.56 -7.94 11.41
N ASP A 144 8.44 -8.66 12.11
CA ASP A 144 8.53 -10.14 11.99
C ASP A 144 7.27 -10.85 12.47
N LEU A 145 6.63 -10.36 13.53
CA LEU A 145 5.36 -10.91 14.01
C LEU A 145 4.26 -10.70 12.97
N LEU A 146 4.10 -9.47 12.47
CA LEU A 146 3.07 -9.12 11.49
C LEU A 146 3.27 -9.81 10.15
N GLU A 147 4.51 -10.00 9.69
CA GLU A 147 4.81 -10.79 8.49
C GLU A 147 4.32 -12.23 8.64
N LYS A 148 4.52 -12.83 9.82
CA LYS A 148 4.12 -14.22 10.07
C LYS A 148 2.61 -14.42 10.13
N VAL A 149 1.89 -13.52 10.79
CA VAL A 149 0.43 -13.67 11.03
C VAL A 149 -0.44 -12.93 10.02
N GLY A 150 0.12 -11.96 9.31
CA GLY A 150 -0.61 -11.09 8.41
C GLY A 150 -0.99 -11.74 7.08
N PRO A 151 -1.76 -11.02 6.25
CA PRO A 151 -2.15 -11.49 4.93
C PRO A 151 -0.91 -11.66 4.03
N LYS A 152 -0.93 -12.66 3.14
CA LYS A 152 0.16 -12.97 2.20
C LYS A 152 -0.33 -13.12 0.77
N GLY A 153 0.56 -12.82 -0.18
CA GLY A 153 0.30 -12.92 -1.61
C GLY A 153 -0.86 -12.02 -2.04
N LEU A 154 -1.83 -12.56 -2.77
CA LEU A 154 -3.02 -11.83 -3.21
C LEU A 154 -3.86 -11.27 -2.07
N GLU A 155 -3.77 -11.84 -0.86
CA GLU A 155 -4.48 -11.29 0.31
C GLU A 155 -3.81 -10.01 0.80
N PHE A 156 -2.47 -9.94 0.75
CA PHE A 156 -1.71 -8.73 1.06
C PHE A 156 -1.96 -7.64 0.01
N ALA A 157 -2.03 -8.01 -1.27
CA ALA A 157 -2.41 -7.08 -2.34
C ALA A 157 -3.79 -6.49 -2.08
N ALA A 158 -4.78 -7.31 -1.73
CA ALA A 158 -6.13 -6.86 -1.39
C ALA A 158 -6.13 -5.96 -0.15
N TYR A 159 -5.35 -6.29 0.90
CA TYR A 159 -5.14 -5.41 2.06
C TYR A 159 -4.67 -4.02 1.63
N SER A 160 -3.62 -3.97 0.80
CA SER A 160 -3.04 -2.69 0.36
C SER A 160 -4.02 -1.90 -0.51
N ILE A 161 -4.72 -2.56 -1.44
CA ILE A 161 -5.76 -1.92 -2.27
C ILE A 161 -6.86 -1.34 -1.39
N ASP A 162 -7.43 -2.14 -0.48
CA ASP A 162 -8.54 -1.74 0.37
C ASP A 162 -8.15 -0.52 1.20
N TYR A 163 -7.04 -0.61 1.96
CA TYR A 163 -6.54 0.50 2.78
C TYR A 163 -6.34 1.79 1.96
N HIS A 164 -5.65 1.74 0.82
CA HIS A 164 -5.38 2.93 0.02
C HIS A 164 -6.65 3.55 -0.57
N VAL A 165 -7.62 2.72 -1.00
CA VAL A 165 -8.93 3.20 -1.47
C VAL A 165 -9.68 3.91 -0.34
N LEU A 166 -9.73 3.33 0.85
CA LEU A 166 -10.44 3.91 2.00
C LEU A 166 -9.79 5.22 2.46
N ARG A 167 -8.46 5.26 2.57
CA ARG A 167 -7.72 6.48 2.90
C ARG A 167 -7.99 7.58 1.89
N ASN A 168 -7.88 7.26 0.60
CA ASN A 168 -8.08 8.23 -0.47
C ASN A 168 -9.54 8.71 -0.51
N PHE A 169 -10.50 7.83 -0.21
CA PHE A 169 -11.91 8.22 -0.03
C PHE A 169 -12.07 9.25 1.10
N LEU A 170 -11.53 8.99 2.29
CA LEU A 170 -11.64 9.92 3.43
C LEU A 170 -11.05 11.30 3.09
N LEU A 171 -9.86 11.33 2.47
CA LEU A 171 -9.18 12.57 2.12
C LEU A 171 -9.92 13.35 1.03
N THR A 172 -10.36 12.67 -0.04
CA THR A 172 -11.14 13.30 -1.11
C THR A 172 -12.49 13.77 -0.61
N TYR A 173 -13.18 12.99 0.25
CA TYR A 173 -14.44 13.39 0.85
C TYR A 173 -14.31 14.68 1.66
N ARG A 174 -13.28 14.78 2.51
CA ARG A 174 -13.04 15.96 3.34
C ARG A 174 -12.62 17.18 2.53
N LYS A 175 -11.86 17.01 1.44
CA LYS A 175 -11.33 18.12 0.62
C LYS A 175 -12.28 18.58 -0.48
N LEU A 176 -12.93 17.65 -1.18
CA LEU A 176 -13.78 17.91 -2.35
C LEU A 176 -15.27 17.88 -2.03
N GLY A 177 -15.64 17.32 -0.87
CA GLY A 177 -17.03 17.09 -0.49
C GLY A 177 -17.62 15.82 -1.12
N LYS A 178 -18.78 15.40 -0.58
CA LYS A 178 -19.48 14.15 -0.95
C LYS A 178 -19.70 14.03 -2.45
N GLU A 179 -20.39 14.99 -3.05
CA GLU A 179 -20.85 14.89 -4.45
C GLU A 179 -19.69 14.74 -5.44
N ARG A 180 -18.63 15.55 -5.29
CA ARG A 180 -17.45 15.48 -6.18
C ARG A 180 -16.67 14.20 -5.98
N THR A 181 -16.54 13.74 -4.73
CA THR A 181 -15.86 12.49 -4.41
C THR A 181 -16.55 11.30 -5.06
N PHE A 182 -17.87 11.16 -4.87
CA PHE A 182 -18.63 10.05 -5.47
C PHE A 182 -18.67 10.11 -7.01
N ARG A 183 -18.59 11.30 -7.62
CA ARG A 183 -18.45 11.42 -9.08
C ARG A 183 -17.06 11.02 -9.58
N HIS A 184 -16.00 11.36 -8.84
CA HIS A 184 -14.61 11.06 -9.19
C HIS A 184 -14.27 9.57 -9.02
N MET A 185 -14.87 8.90 -8.04
CA MET A 185 -14.57 7.50 -7.75
C MET A 185 -15.13 6.51 -8.78
N PRO A 186 -14.32 5.55 -9.25
CA PRO A 186 -14.79 4.39 -9.99
C PRO A 186 -15.76 3.53 -9.17
N SER A 187 -16.65 2.80 -9.85
CA SER A 187 -17.63 1.91 -9.19
C SER A 187 -16.99 0.79 -8.37
N SER A 188 -15.82 0.28 -8.78
CA SER A 188 -15.07 -0.72 -8.01
C SER A 188 -14.60 -0.18 -6.66
N ALA A 189 -14.09 1.06 -6.62
CA ALA A 189 -13.65 1.71 -5.38
C ALA A 189 -14.82 1.97 -4.43
N LYS A 190 -16.00 2.34 -4.96
CA LYS A 190 -17.21 2.52 -4.15
C LYS A 190 -17.63 1.23 -3.44
N LYS A 191 -17.57 0.09 -4.13
CA LYS A 191 -17.86 -1.22 -3.52
C LYS A 191 -16.93 -1.55 -2.36
N ILE A 192 -15.64 -1.19 -2.45
CA ILE A 192 -14.70 -1.36 -1.33
C ILE A 192 -15.11 -0.45 -0.18
N VAL A 193 -15.43 0.82 -0.42
CA VAL A 193 -15.92 1.73 0.64
C VAL A 193 -17.19 1.20 1.32
N GLU A 194 -18.13 0.65 0.54
CA GLU A 194 -19.35 0.04 1.07
C GLU A 194 -19.06 -1.17 1.98
N GLN A 195 -18.05 -1.99 1.66
CA GLN A 195 -17.66 -3.15 2.46
C GLN A 195 -17.11 -2.78 3.84
N TYR A 196 -16.49 -1.60 3.97
CA TYR A 196 -15.89 -1.10 5.21
C TYR A 196 -16.63 0.12 5.77
N TRP A 197 -17.92 0.28 5.44
CA TRP A 197 -18.68 1.47 5.81
C TRP A 197 -18.75 1.68 7.33
N ASP A 198 -18.82 0.59 8.10
CA ASP A 198 -18.78 0.59 9.57
C ASP A 198 -17.49 1.19 10.15
N VAL A 199 -16.37 1.04 9.46
CA VAL A 199 -15.09 1.66 9.82
C VAL A 199 -15.01 3.10 9.30
N VAL A 200 -15.53 3.36 8.11
CA VAL A 200 -15.43 4.65 7.41
C VAL A 200 -16.35 5.71 7.98
N GLU A 201 -17.61 5.38 8.26
CA GLU A 201 -18.63 6.33 8.69
C GLU A 201 -18.25 7.10 9.97
N PRO A 202 -17.77 6.43 11.05
CA PRO A 202 -17.32 7.14 12.25
C PRO A 202 -16.16 8.11 11.97
N ARG A 203 -15.28 7.78 11.01
CA ARG A 203 -14.09 8.57 10.64
C ARG A 203 -14.47 9.85 9.88
N LEU A 204 -15.55 9.84 9.10
CA LEU A 204 -16.02 11.02 8.36
C LEU A 204 -16.45 12.17 9.30
N ALA A 205 -16.88 11.84 10.52
CA ALA A 205 -17.27 12.83 11.52
C ALA A 205 -16.07 13.51 12.21
N LEU A 206 -14.88 12.90 12.14
CA LEU A 206 -13.68 13.47 12.74
C LEU A 206 -13.27 14.78 12.07
N ARG A 207 -12.69 15.67 12.88
CA ARG A 207 -12.12 16.95 12.44
C ARG A 207 -10.65 17.00 12.80
N ALA A 208 -9.88 17.77 12.04
CA ALA A 208 -8.47 18.00 12.34
C ALA A 208 -8.35 18.57 13.76
N GLY A 209 -7.44 18.00 14.57
CA GLY A 209 -7.10 18.53 15.88
C GLY A 209 -6.52 19.93 15.71
N GLY A 210 -7.04 20.91 16.44
CA GLY A 210 -6.70 22.32 16.26
C GLY A 210 -5.19 22.59 16.34
N SER A 211 -4.53 22.66 15.19
CA SER A 211 -3.27 23.37 14.91
C SER A 211 -2.77 22.97 13.53
N THR A 212 -3.42 23.43 12.47
CA THR A 212 -2.74 23.63 11.19
C THR A 212 -3.36 24.83 10.48
N LYS A 213 -2.63 25.95 10.51
CA LYS A 213 -2.57 26.83 9.35
C LYS A 213 -2.09 25.96 8.19
N THR A 214 -2.99 25.51 7.35
CA THR A 214 -2.66 25.17 5.96
C THR A 214 -3.51 26.11 5.12
N GLU A 215 -3.03 27.35 5.03
CA GLU A 215 -3.37 28.20 3.89
C GLU A 215 -2.81 27.49 2.65
N TRP A 216 -3.71 27.22 1.71
CA TRP A 216 -3.39 26.88 0.33
C TRP A 216 -3.72 28.10 -0.51
#